data_AF-A0A4R4NU47-F1
#
_entry.id   AF-A0A4R4NU47-F1
#
_cell.length_a   1.000
_cell.length_b   1.000
_cell.length_c   1.000
_cell.angle_alpha   90.00
_cell.angle_beta   90.00
_cell.angle_gamma   90.00
#
_symmetry.space_group_name_H-M   'P 1'
#
loop_
_entity.id
_entity.type
_entity.pdbx_description
1 polymer ?
#
loop_
_entity_poly.entity_id
_entity_poly.type
_entity_poly.pdbx_seq_one_letter_code
_entity_poly.pdbx_strand_id
1 'polypeptide(L)'
;MSAPAPLAELHEALRSDRPIEVLDASWEAFDLGAQAADAVAWTDGFDELQSLVAAQICTAGRDMFFPPRTGSPPSLPQSRDEALDGCAELLRHVHRALIGLSDHPQVPTDSVLNAAALAERAAVSLESIRMS
;
A
#
# COMPACT_ATOMS: atom_id res chain seq x y z
N MET A 1 14.03 -2.03 12.72
CA MET A 1 12.93 -1.42 13.48
C MET A 1 11.70 -2.27 13.23
N SER A 2 10.92 -2.60 14.27
CA SER A 2 9.65 -3.32 14.08
C SER A 2 8.60 -2.36 13.56
N ALA A 3 7.84 -2.76 12.55
CA ALA A 3 6.70 -1.98 12.07
C ALA A 3 5.71 -1.74 13.22
N PRO A 4 5.05 -0.56 13.28
CA PRO A 4 4.01 -0.31 14.27
C PRO A 4 2.91 -1.36 14.17
N ALA A 5 2.32 -1.73 15.31
CA ALA A 5 1.38 -2.84 15.44
C ALA A 5 0.31 -2.93 14.32
N PRO A 6 -0.31 -1.82 13.86
CA PRO A 6 -1.29 -1.85 12.77
C PRO A 6 -0.71 -2.29 11.42
N LEU A 7 0.52 -1.89 11.08
CA LEU A 7 1.17 -2.30 9.82
C LEU A 7 1.62 -3.76 9.88
N ALA A 8 2.03 -4.24 11.06
CA ALA A 8 2.43 -5.63 11.25
C ALA A 8 1.26 -6.60 11.00
N GLU A 9 0.04 -6.24 11.40
CA GLU A 9 -1.19 -7.02 11.15
C GLU A 9 -1.48 -7.15 9.64
N LEU A 10 -1.30 -6.06 8.87
CA LEU A 10 -1.43 -6.10 7.41
C LEU A 10 -0.36 -6.97 6.76
N HIS A 11 0.89 -6.89 7.22
CA HIS A 11 1.93 -7.80 6.75
C HIS A 11 1.57 -9.26 7.02
N GLU A 12 0.90 -9.57 8.13
CA GLU A 12 0.47 -10.94 8.40
C GLU A 12 -0.69 -11.38 7.51
N ALA A 13 -1.70 -10.52 7.30
CA ALA A 13 -2.81 -10.81 6.40
C ALA A 13 -2.33 -11.05 4.95
N LEU A 14 -1.30 -10.33 4.50
CA LEU A 14 -0.68 -10.53 3.18
C LEU A 14 0.07 -11.87 3.02
N ARG A 15 0.35 -12.58 4.12
CA ARG A 15 0.93 -13.95 4.09
C ARG A 15 -0.14 -15.03 4.06
N SER A 16 -1.42 -14.67 4.13
CA SER A 16 -2.50 -15.65 4.16
C SER A 16 -2.61 -16.43 2.85
N ASP A 17 -2.90 -17.72 2.97
CA ASP A 17 -3.29 -18.57 1.84
C ASP A 17 -4.71 -18.29 1.34
N ARG A 18 -5.49 -17.46 2.05
CA ARG A 18 -6.86 -17.08 1.66
C ARG A 18 -6.82 -15.84 0.78
N PRO A 19 -7.19 -15.93 -0.52
CA PRO A 19 -7.11 -14.77 -1.43
C PRO A 19 -7.85 -13.54 -0.92
N ILE A 20 -9.02 -13.72 -0.30
CA ILE A 20 -9.80 -12.59 0.21
C ILE A 20 -9.06 -11.77 1.27
N GLU A 21 -8.27 -12.40 2.14
CA GLU A 21 -7.50 -11.67 3.17
C GLU A 21 -6.36 -10.86 2.55
N VAL A 22 -5.69 -11.42 1.54
CA VAL A 22 -4.64 -10.73 0.81
C VAL A 22 -5.21 -9.56 0.01
N LEU A 23 -6.38 -9.73 -0.62
CA LEU A 23 -7.05 -8.66 -1.37
C LEU A 23 -7.53 -7.54 -0.44
N ASP A 24 -8.15 -7.87 0.70
CA ASP A 24 -8.59 -6.88 1.70
C ASP A 24 -7.38 -6.12 2.28
N ALA A 25 -6.30 -6.82 2.64
CA ALA A 25 -5.06 -6.20 3.12
C ALA A 25 -4.37 -5.34 2.06
N SER A 26 -4.47 -5.74 0.78
CA SER A 26 -3.95 -4.94 -0.35
C SER A 26 -4.71 -3.63 -0.49
N TRP A 27 -6.04 -3.64 -0.35
CA TRP A 27 -6.85 -2.43 -0.35
C TRP A 27 -6.43 -1.49 0.77
N GLU A 28 -6.27 -2.00 2.01
CA GLU A 28 -5.88 -1.18 3.17
C GLU A 28 -4.47 -0.60 3.01
N ALA A 29 -3.52 -1.38 2.47
CA ALA A 29 -2.18 -0.91 2.19
C ALA A 29 -2.15 0.24 1.18
N PHE A 30 -2.95 0.15 0.12
CA PHE A 30 -3.07 1.25 -0.85
C PHE A 30 -3.73 2.49 -0.23
N ASP A 31 -4.76 2.31 0.59
CA ASP A 31 -5.42 3.43 1.26
C ASP A 31 -4.47 4.15 2.23
N LEU A 32 -3.69 3.40 3.03
CA LEU A 32 -2.65 3.96 3.88
C LEU A 32 -1.56 4.69 3.11
N GLY A 33 -1.11 4.12 1.99
CA GLY A 33 -0.12 4.77 1.12
C GLY A 33 -0.62 6.12 0.58
N ALA A 34 -1.89 6.19 0.18
CA ALA A 34 -2.52 7.45 -0.25
C ALA A 34 -2.59 8.47 0.90
N GLN A 35 -3.05 8.05 2.07
CA GLN A 35 -3.11 8.91 3.25
C GLN A 35 -1.72 9.43 3.68
N ALA A 36 -0.69 8.59 3.63
CA ALA A 36 0.67 8.98 3.98
C ALA A 36 1.24 10.01 3.00
N ALA A 37 1.00 9.83 1.71
CA ALA A 37 1.39 10.79 0.68
C ALA A 37 0.64 12.13 0.80
N ASP A 38 -0.68 12.10 1.01
CA ASP A 38 -1.50 13.30 1.22
C ASP A 38 -1.06 14.09 2.47
N ALA A 39 -0.68 13.39 3.55
CA ALA A 39 -0.25 14.01 4.79
C ALA A 39 1.05 14.82 4.68
N VAL A 40 1.86 14.56 3.65
CA VAL A 40 3.16 15.23 3.43
C VAL A 40 3.17 16.17 2.24
N ALA A 41 2.17 16.11 1.34
CA ALA A 41 2.12 16.89 0.09
C ALA A 41 2.33 18.40 0.27
N TRP A 42 1.86 18.95 1.39
CA TRP A 42 1.94 20.39 1.69
C TRP A 42 2.91 20.72 2.82
N THR A 43 3.82 19.80 3.14
CA THR A 43 4.78 19.95 4.24
C THR A 43 6.17 20.28 3.71
N ASP A 44 6.81 21.28 4.29
CA ASP A 44 8.20 21.62 3.97
C ASP A 44 9.14 20.41 4.13
N GLY A 45 10.07 20.24 3.18
CA GLY A 45 11.03 19.12 3.16
C GLY A 45 10.58 17.91 2.34
N PHE A 46 9.37 17.93 1.79
CA PHE A 46 8.84 16.89 0.90
C PHE A 46 8.52 17.47 -0.47
N ASP A 47 8.68 16.66 -1.51
CA ASP A 47 8.34 17.02 -2.88
C ASP A 47 6.81 16.90 -3.08
N GLU A 48 6.16 18.05 -3.24
CA GLU A 48 4.70 18.15 -3.44
C GLU A 48 4.23 17.33 -4.65
N LEU A 49 4.93 17.44 -5.79
CA LEU A 49 4.50 16.78 -7.02
C LEU A 49 4.64 15.26 -6.90
N GLN A 50 5.74 14.78 -6.31
CA GLN A 50 5.92 13.35 -6.03
C GLN A 50 4.92 12.82 -5.02
N SER A 51 4.53 13.62 -4.03
CA SER A 51 3.49 13.26 -3.06
C SER A 51 2.14 13.06 -3.76
N LEU A 52 1.73 13.99 -4.62
CA LEU A 52 0.48 13.87 -5.39
C LEU A 52 0.49 12.67 -6.34
N VAL A 53 1.63 12.40 -7.00
CA VAL A 53 1.80 11.21 -7.86
C VAL A 53 1.67 9.93 -7.04
N ALA A 54 2.31 9.84 -5.88
CA ALA A 54 2.21 8.68 -5.01
C ALA A 54 0.77 8.44 -4.54
N ALA A 55 0.06 9.50 -4.11
CA ALA A 55 -1.34 9.42 -3.71
C ALA A 55 -2.25 8.94 -4.85
N GLN A 56 -2.02 9.42 -6.08
CA GLN A 56 -2.79 9.03 -7.25
C GLN A 56 -2.57 7.56 -7.62
N ILE A 57 -1.32 7.07 -7.61
CA ILE A 57 -1.02 5.66 -7.89
C ILE A 57 -1.64 4.77 -6.81
N CYS A 58 -1.54 5.17 -5.54
CA CYS A 58 -2.15 4.45 -4.43
C CYS A 58 -3.67 4.37 -4.58
N THR A 59 -4.32 5.48 -4.91
CA THR A 59 -5.77 5.53 -5.17
C THR A 59 -6.16 4.61 -6.33
N ALA A 60 -5.41 4.64 -7.43
CA ALA A 60 -5.66 3.75 -8.56
C ALA A 60 -5.51 2.27 -8.19
N GLY A 61 -4.53 1.93 -7.34
CA GLY A 61 -4.36 0.58 -6.80
C GLY A 61 -5.52 0.15 -5.90
N ARG A 62 -5.95 1.03 -4.99
CA ARG A 62 -7.09 0.82 -4.09
C ARG A 62 -8.38 0.54 -4.86
N ASP A 63 -8.64 1.31 -5.91
CA ASP A 63 -9.86 1.22 -6.72
C ASP A 63 -9.97 -0.09 -7.53
N MET A 64 -8.91 -0.92 -7.55
CA MET A 64 -8.93 -2.27 -8.14
C MET A 64 -9.65 -3.30 -7.26
N PHE A 65 -9.92 -2.99 -5.99
CA PHE A 65 -10.51 -3.93 -5.04
C PHE A 65 -11.80 -3.39 -4.44
N PHE A 66 -12.61 -4.28 -3.90
CA PHE A 66 -13.75 -3.88 -3.07
C PHE A 66 -13.25 -3.43 -1.70
N PRO A 67 -13.86 -2.39 -1.09
CA PRO A 67 -13.53 -2.01 0.27
C PRO A 67 -13.73 -3.18 1.24
N PRO A 68 -12.82 -3.39 2.20
CA PRO A 68 -12.96 -4.42 3.21
C PRO A 68 -14.25 -4.22 3.99
N ARG A 69 -14.98 -5.32 4.20
CA ARG A 69 -16.31 -5.30 4.84
C ARG A 69 -16.26 -5.17 6.36
N THR A 70 -15.11 -5.43 6.96
CA THR A 70 -14.92 -5.50 8.41
C THR A 70 -13.51 -5.04 8.76
N GLY A 71 -13.39 -4.12 9.71
CA GLY A 71 -12.11 -3.63 10.19
C GLY A 71 -12.23 -2.22 10.77
N SER A 72 -11.38 -1.90 11.74
CA SER A 72 -11.08 -0.49 12.05
C SER A 72 -9.93 -0.09 11.13
N PRO A 73 -9.99 1.07 10.46
CA PRO A 73 -8.90 1.50 9.60
C PRO A 73 -7.60 1.53 10.40
N PRO A 74 -6.52 0.90 9.91
CA PRO A 74 -5.22 0.97 10.56
C PRO A 74 -4.76 2.43 10.65
N SER A 75 -4.13 2.78 11.76
CA SER A 75 -3.59 4.13 11.96
C SER A 75 -2.16 4.22 11.44
N LEU A 76 -1.86 5.32 10.73
CA LEU A 76 -0.49 5.62 10.34
C LEU A 76 0.42 5.90 11.55
N PRO A 77 1.74 5.64 11.42
CA PRO A 77 2.73 6.10 12.39
C PRO A 77 2.67 7.62 12.58
N GLN A 78 3.02 8.11 13.77
CA GLN A 78 3.02 9.55 14.04
C GLN A 78 4.14 10.30 13.28
N SER A 79 5.29 9.64 13.09
CA SER A 79 6.37 10.18 12.29
C SER A 79 6.03 10.02 10.81
N ARG A 80 6.07 11.13 10.06
CA ARG A 80 5.83 11.14 8.61
C ARG A 80 6.82 10.27 7.86
N ASP A 81 8.10 10.33 8.24
CA ASP A 81 9.14 9.52 7.61
C ASP A 81 8.90 8.03 7.87
N GLU A 82 8.58 7.65 9.12
CA GLU A 82 8.26 6.26 9.44
C GLU A 82 6.98 5.79 8.73
N ALA A 83 6.00 6.69 8.54
CA ALA A 83 4.78 6.40 7.79
C ALA A 83 5.07 6.12 6.32
N LEU A 84 5.89 6.96 5.67
CA LEU A 84 6.29 6.77 4.27
C LEU A 84 7.07 5.47 4.09
N ASP A 85 8.07 5.21 4.94
CA ASP A 85 8.89 3.99 4.84
C ASP A 85 8.06 2.74 5.10
N GLY A 86 7.21 2.76 6.13
CA GLY A 86 6.33 1.64 6.46
C GLY A 86 5.32 1.34 5.34
N CYS A 87 4.73 2.38 4.73
CA CYS A 87 3.80 2.20 3.62
C CYS A 87 4.51 1.70 2.36
N ALA A 88 5.71 2.19 2.05
CA ALA A 88 6.51 1.70 0.93
C ALA A 88 6.88 0.21 1.10
N GLU A 89 7.30 -0.20 2.30
CA GLU A 89 7.60 -1.61 2.60
C GLU A 89 6.34 -2.48 2.47
N LEU A 90 5.20 -2.00 2.98
CA LEU A 90 3.92 -2.70 2.89
C LEU A 90 3.47 -2.89 1.43
N LEU A 91 3.58 -1.85 0.60
CA LEU A 91 3.23 -1.92 -0.83
C LEU A 91 4.15 -2.87 -1.60
N ARG A 92 5.44 -2.96 -1.24
CA ARG A 92 6.31 -4.02 -1.78
C ARG A 92 5.86 -5.42 -1.37
N HIS A 93 5.30 -5.57 -0.17
CA HIS A 93 4.74 -6.85 0.24
C HIS A 93 3.47 -7.18 -0.54
N VAL A 94 2.58 -6.20 -0.75
CA VAL A 94 1.39 -6.32 -1.61
C VAL A 94 1.80 -6.79 -3.01
N HIS A 95 2.79 -6.15 -3.63
CA HIS A 95 3.30 -6.56 -4.93
C HIS A 95 3.67 -8.07 -4.96
N ARG A 96 4.45 -8.54 -3.98
CA ARG A 96 4.86 -9.96 -3.90
C ARG A 96 3.68 -10.89 -3.65
N ALA A 97 2.78 -10.52 -2.75
CA ALA A 97 1.61 -11.33 -2.40
C ALA A 97 0.65 -11.48 -3.58
N LEU A 98 0.40 -10.39 -4.31
CA LEU A 98 -0.43 -10.39 -5.51
C LEU A 98 0.21 -11.20 -6.64
N ILE A 99 1.53 -11.13 -6.85
CA ILE A 99 2.22 -12.04 -7.78
C ILE A 99 2.00 -13.50 -7.37
N GLY A 100 2.12 -13.82 -6.07
CA GLY A 100 1.86 -15.16 -5.54
C GLY A 100 0.42 -15.65 -5.76
N LEU A 101 -0.55 -14.73 -5.75
CA LEU A 101 -1.96 -15.05 -6.03
C LEU A 101 -2.29 -15.20 -7.52
N SER A 102 -1.40 -14.81 -8.43
CA SER A 102 -1.70 -14.78 -9.87
C SER A 102 -1.98 -16.18 -10.46
N ASP A 103 -1.49 -17.23 -9.81
CA ASP A 103 -1.73 -18.64 -10.14
C ASP A 103 -2.99 -19.22 -9.47
N HIS A 104 -3.68 -18.47 -8.60
CA HIS A 104 -4.83 -18.98 -7.87
C HIS A 104 -6.08 -19.05 -8.79
N PRO A 105 -6.75 -20.22 -8.92
CA PRO A 105 -7.76 -20.47 -9.94
C PRO A 105 -9.05 -19.63 -9.80
N GLN A 106 -9.25 -19.00 -8.66
CA GLN A 106 -10.43 -18.16 -8.37
C GLN A 106 -10.15 -16.66 -8.51
N VAL A 107 -8.93 -16.28 -8.88
CA VAL A 107 -8.48 -14.89 -8.93
C VAL A 107 -8.16 -14.54 -10.39
N PRO A 108 -8.72 -13.45 -10.95
CA PRO A 108 -8.39 -13.03 -12.31
C PRO A 108 -6.92 -12.59 -12.42
N THR A 109 -6.10 -13.38 -13.11
CA THR A 109 -4.64 -13.19 -13.23
C THR A 109 -4.28 -11.78 -13.71
N ASP A 110 -4.88 -11.30 -14.81
CA ASP A 110 -4.54 -9.99 -15.38
C ASP A 110 -4.85 -8.83 -14.40
N SER A 111 -5.97 -8.90 -13.69
CA SER A 111 -6.36 -7.87 -12.72
C SER A 111 -5.37 -7.81 -11.55
N VAL A 112 -4.94 -8.97 -11.06
CA VAL A 112 -4.00 -9.06 -9.94
C VAL A 112 -2.58 -8.67 -10.32
N LEU A 113 -2.12 -9.03 -11.52
CA LEU A 113 -0.82 -8.57 -12.02
C LEU A 113 -0.80 -7.05 -12.25
N ASN A 114 -1.89 -6.47 -12.76
CA ASN A 114 -2.02 -5.02 -12.89
C ASN A 114 -1.97 -4.32 -11.52
N ALA A 115 -2.67 -4.86 -10.52
CA ALA A 115 -2.62 -4.32 -9.15
C ALA A 115 -1.22 -4.49 -8.51
N ALA A 116 -0.53 -5.60 -8.75
CA ALA A 116 0.84 -5.81 -8.29
C ALA A 116 1.81 -4.77 -8.89
N ALA A 117 1.67 -4.43 -10.17
CA ALA A 117 2.48 -3.39 -10.81
C ALA A 117 2.19 -1.99 -10.24
N LEU A 118 0.93 -1.69 -9.90
CA LEU A 118 0.57 -0.46 -9.20
C LEU A 118 1.19 -0.39 -7.81
N ALA A 119 1.23 -1.51 -7.07
CA ALA A 119 1.82 -1.57 -5.74
C ALA A 119 3.33 -1.28 -5.77
N GLU A 120 4.07 -1.86 -6.71
CA GLU A 120 5.49 -1.58 -6.90
C GLU A 120 5.74 -0.12 -7.25
N ARG A 121 4.97 0.44 -8.20
CA ARG A 121 5.08 1.85 -8.60
C ARG A 121 4.77 2.79 -7.45
N ALA A 122 3.74 2.49 -6.65
CA ALA A 122 3.38 3.27 -5.47
C ALA A 122 4.51 3.26 -4.44
N ALA A 123 5.10 2.11 -4.15
CA ALA A 123 6.22 1.99 -3.22
C ALA A 123 7.42 2.85 -3.65
N VAL A 124 7.83 2.74 -4.92
CA VAL A 124 8.94 3.54 -5.47
C VAL A 124 8.62 5.04 -5.40
N SER A 125 7.37 5.41 -5.68
CA SER A 125 6.95 6.82 -5.61
C SER A 125 7.02 7.36 -4.18
N LEU A 126 6.55 6.61 -3.18
CA LEU A 126 6.61 7.01 -1.77
C LEU A 126 8.06 7.22 -1.29
N GLU A 127 8.96 6.33 -1.68
CA GLU A 127 10.40 6.43 -1.33
C GLU A 127 11.06 7.68 -1.94
N SER A 128 10.52 8.16 -3.06
CA SER A 128 11.06 9.30 -3.81
C SER A 128 10.49 10.65 -3.37
N ILE A 129 9.56 10.70 -2.41
CA ILE A 129 8.93 11.95 -1.96
C ILE A 129 9.94 12.87 -1.25
N ARG A 130 10.97 12.31 -0.61
CA ARG A 130 11.93 13.11 0.16
C ARG A 130 12.84 13.91 -0.77
N MET A 131 12.89 15.23 -0.55
CA MET A 131 13.84 16.09 -1.23
C MET A 131 15.24 15.83 -0.66
N SER A 132 16.21 15.58 -1.54
CA SER A 132 17.64 15.42 -1.18
C SER A 132 18.28 16.74 -0.77
#